data_AF-A0A1Y3SYG1-F1
#
_entry.id   AF-A0A1Y3SYG1-F1
#
_cell.length_a   1.000
_cell.length_b   1.000
_cell.length_c   1.000
_cell.angle_alpha   90.00
_cell.angle_beta   90.00
_cell.angle_gamma   90.00
#
_symmetry.space_group_name_H-M   'P 1'
#
loop_
_entity.id
_entity.type
_entity.pdbx_description
1 polymer ?
#
loop_
_entity_poly.entity_id
_entity_poly.type
_entity_poly.pdbx_seq_one_letter_code
_entity_poly.pdbx_strand_id
1 'polypeptide(L)'
;MDNEITNYDNAKNIIRRDLESMSRKFITIGYYLKMIRDNEMYRQDGFKDIWEFAQDTYGISKSTCSRWMAMNDKFSQDGNSPYLKEEYRDFGKSQLQEMLYLTDEQMEQARPDMTAKEIREIRKPEAPKIELKKPDETERKYLNDAAKRLISSWHFWFLQDFMNRVMQVDESPKEIRKKLAGKSRCYYFSTDKGTGHINLFDDCIQVWDEENSCIGDFDWFYLAAAIQSMWNIVAMEKAQENQKESIVPVQQEPKEQIQGQMEIQDYPEILPKEHIASDSREQQEIVAMAQQEESDQELFMNPPEICEKTVETINPADPEERYEELSDETDMELLRNLLEEAKRLLKIMNEAYTEKDIRVRKQKLMIGAYAGMIADLDQEDIPEAIQPELPLFKNNDQRKEWLRNHQAWGLWYEDKNIGARYYKYDFDNGARLIAEEYTRPATDWYEEHTISYLHLVGGPEPPKDKSGCVPKWNRHEIYDKFPSNETELVEFLKYIQKER
;
A
#
# COMPACT_ATOMS: atom_id res chain seq x y z
N MET A 1 -44.01 42.75 19.47
CA MET A 1 -43.48 41.46 19.94
C MET A 1 -44.43 40.41 19.42
N ASP A 2 -44.14 39.87 18.24
CA ASP A 2 -44.86 38.73 17.71
C ASP A 2 -43.94 37.53 17.87
N ASN A 3 -44.12 36.81 18.98
CA ASN A 3 -43.53 35.50 19.19
C ASN A 3 -44.23 34.53 18.23
N GLU A 4 -43.69 34.40 17.01
CA GLU A 4 -44.00 33.23 16.18
C GLU A 4 -43.43 32.00 16.89
N ILE A 5 -44.32 31.13 17.35
CA ILE A 5 -43.97 29.79 17.80
C ILE A 5 -43.32 29.10 16.60
N THR A 6 -41.99 28.93 16.64
CA THR A 6 -41.24 28.15 15.65
C THR A 6 -41.64 26.68 15.81
N ASN A 7 -42.74 26.26 15.17
CA ASN A 7 -43.11 24.85 15.12
C ASN A 7 -42.01 24.04 14.38
N TYR A 8 -41.85 22.76 14.72
CA TYR A 8 -40.86 21.84 14.16
C TYR A 8 -40.78 21.92 12.62
N ASP A 9 -41.92 22.00 11.95
CA ASP A 9 -41.98 22.11 10.49
C ASP A 9 -41.42 23.45 9.97
N ASN A 10 -41.65 24.56 10.69
CA ASN A 10 -41.06 25.85 10.35
C ASN A 10 -39.54 25.84 10.56
N ALA A 11 -39.04 25.29 11.67
CA ALA A 11 -37.61 25.15 11.91
C ALA A 11 -36.92 24.28 10.85
N LYS A 12 -37.53 23.14 10.48
CA LYS A 12 -37.04 22.24 9.44
C LYS A 12 -36.98 22.90 8.06
N ASN A 13 -37.99 23.70 7.73
CA ASN A 13 -38.03 24.45 6.47
C ASN A 13 -36.98 25.57 6.42
N ILE A 14 -36.75 26.29 7.53
CA ILE A 14 -35.68 27.30 7.62
C ILE A 14 -34.31 26.63 7.45
N ILE A 15 -34.04 25.53 8.15
CA ILE A 15 -32.78 24.78 8.02
C ILE A 15 -32.57 24.31 6.58
N ARG A 16 -33.59 23.72 5.95
CA ARG A 16 -33.50 23.26 4.56
C ARG A 16 -33.17 24.42 3.62
N ARG A 17 -33.88 25.54 3.73
CA ARG A 17 -33.66 26.73 2.90
C ARG A 17 -32.26 27.32 3.10
N ASP A 18 -31.76 27.35 4.32
CA ASP A 18 -30.43 27.91 4.61
C ASP A 18 -29.30 26.98 4.13
N LEU A 19 -29.51 25.65 4.17
CA LEU A 19 -28.62 24.66 3.55
C LEU A 19 -28.62 24.74 2.02
N GLU A 20 -29.79 24.93 1.40
CA GLU A 20 -29.93 25.20 -0.04
C GLU A 20 -29.29 26.55 -0.43
N SER A 21 -29.40 27.58 0.42
CA SER A 21 -28.70 28.84 0.23
C SER A 21 -27.18 28.65 0.25
N MET A 22 -26.68 27.76 1.12
CA MET A 22 -25.26 27.46 1.24
C MET A 22 -24.70 26.79 -0.02
N SER A 23 -25.43 25.89 -0.68
CA SER A 23 -24.96 25.27 -1.94
C SER A 23 -24.78 26.29 -3.06
N ARG A 24 -25.64 27.31 -3.11
CA ARG A 24 -25.56 28.43 -4.09
C ARG A 24 -24.35 29.33 -3.86
N LYS A 25 -23.96 29.55 -2.59
CA LYS A 25 -22.84 30.43 -2.24
C LYS A 25 -21.52 29.98 -2.90
N PHE A 26 -21.29 28.69 -3.08
CA PHE A 26 -20.06 28.21 -3.73
C PHE A 26 -19.98 28.58 -5.22
N ILE A 27 -21.12 28.62 -5.93
CA ILE A 27 -21.18 29.08 -7.33
C ILE A 27 -20.89 30.58 -7.39
N THR A 28 -21.46 31.36 -6.46
CA THR A 28 -21.20 32.80 -6.35
C THR A 28 -19.74 33.10 -6.02
N ILE A 29 -19.14 32.37 -5.07
CA ILE A 29 -17.73 32.53 -4.73
C ILE A 29 -16.85 32.14 -5.93
N GLY A 30 -17.18 31.04 -6.62
CA GLY A 30 -16.50 30.64 -7.85
C GLY A 30 -16.50 31.73 -8.93
N TYR A 31 -17.64 32.42 -9.11
CA TYR A 31 -17.75 33.57 -10.02
C TYR A 31 -16.80 34.71 -9.63
N TYR A 32 -16.78 35.12 -8.36
CA TYR A 32 -15.91 36.21 -7.91
C TYR A 32 -14.43 35.84 -7.94
N LEU A 33 -14.08 34.58 -7.65
CA LEU A 33 -12.72 34.07 -7.82
C LEU A 33 -12.28 34.15 -9.28
N LYS A 34 -13.15 33.77 -10.24
CA LYS A 34 -12.89 33.94 -11.68
C LYS A 34 -12.75 35.42 -12.05
N MET A 35 -13.63 36.28 -11.57
CA MET A 35 -13.56 37.73 -11.81
C MET A 35 -12.24 38.33 -11.32
N ILE A 36 -11.78 37.97 -10.12
CA ILE A 36 -10.50 38.44 -9.56
C ILE A 36 -9.32 37.88 -10.37
N ARG A 37 -9.37 36.60 -10.76
CA ARG A 37 -8.35 35.94 -11.58
C ARG A 37 -8.22 36.59 -12.95
N ASP A 38 -9.33 36.72 -13.68
CA ASP A 38 -9.37 37.14 -15.08
C ASP A 38 -9.01 38.62 -15.25
N ASN A 39 -9.23 39.44 -14.20
CA ASN A 39 -8.83 40.84 -14.16
C ASN A 39 -7.51 41.08 -13.39
N GLU A 40 -6.80 40.01 -12.99
CA GLU A 40 -5.55 40.07 -12.22
C GLU A 40 -5.63 40.94 -10.93
N MET A 41 -6.81 41.06 -10.32
CA MET A 41 -7.05 41.96 -9.18
C MET A 41 -6.26 41.55 -7.93
N TYR A 42 -5.91 40.27 -7.81
CA TYR A 42 -5.08 39.74 -6.72
C TYR A 42 -3.70 40.42 -6.64
N ARG A 43 -3.22 41.04 -7.72
CA ARG A 43 -1.94 41.78 -7.72
C ARG A 43 -2.00 43.09 -6.92
N GLN A 44 -3.19 43.64 -6.68
CA GLN A 44 -3.35 44.87 -5.89
C GLN A 44 -2.86 44.69 -4.45
N ASP A 45 -3.05 43.49 -3.92
CA ASP A 45 -2.64 43.11 -2.56
C ASP A 45 -1.25 42.41 -2.55
N GLY A 46 -0.54 42.40 -3.68
CA GLY A 46 0.82 41.85 -3.79
C GLY A 46 0.91 40.33 -4.00
N PHE A 47 -0.20 39.64 -4.20
CA PHE A 47 -0.20 38.19 -4.45
C PHE A 47 0.25 37.84 -5.87
N LYS A 48 0.93 36.69 -6.02
CA LYS A 48 1.44 36.17 -7.29
C LYS A 48 0.34 35.61 -8.18
N ASP A 49 -0.63 34.90 -7.58
CA ASP A 49 -1.74 34.29 -8.29
C ASP A 49 -3.02 34.20 -7.44
N ILE A 50 -4.13 33.80 -8.07
CA ILE A 50 -5.43 33.66 -7.42
C ILE A 50 -5.42 32.60 -6.30
N TRP A 51 -4.53 31.61 -6.36
CA TRP A 51 -4.47 30.53 -5.37
C TRP A 51 -3.85 31.01 -4.07
N GLU A 52 -2.75 31.75 -4.17
CA GLU A 52 -2.10 32.40 -3.02
C GLU A 52 -3.06 33.39 -2.36
N PHE A 53 -3.71 34.27 -3.14
CA PHE A 53 -4.73 35.18 -2.65
C PHE A 53 -5.85 34.45 -1.90
N ALA A 54 -6.40 33.37 -2.47
CA ALA A 54 -7.50 32.63 -1.88
C ALA A 54 -7.10 31.90 -0.58
N GLN A 55 -5.88 31.37 -0.53
CA GLN A 55 -5.35 30.67 0.64
C GLN A 55 -5.02 31.63 1.78
N ASP A 56 -4.33 32.72 1.50
CA ASP A 56 -3.82 33.62 2.53
C ASP A 56 -4.90 34.57 3.06
N THR A 57 -5.83 35.00 2.19
CA THR A 57 -6.91 35.92 2.59
C THR A 57 -8.09 35.20 3.22
N TYR A 58 -8.45 34.02 2.70
CA TYR A 58 -9.72 33.34 3.06
C TYR A 58 -9.54 31.91 3.57
N GLY A 59 -8.31 31.39 3.66
CA GLY A 59 -8.05 30.00 4.05
C GLY A 59 -8.53 28.97 3.02
N ILE A 60 -8.78 29.37 1.77
CA ILE A 60 -9.29 28.49 0.73
C ILE A 60 -8.14 27.82 0.00
N SER A 61 -8.03 26.51 0.15
CA SER A 61 -6.99 25.73 -0.53
C SER A 61 -7.08 25.84 -2.05
N LYS A 62 -5.92 25.76 -2.73
CA LYS A 62 -5.80 25.75 -4.20
C LYS A 62 -6.78 24.79 -4.88
N SER A 63 -6.94 23.58 -4.33
CA SER A 63 -7.86 22.57 -4.88
C SER A 63 -9.33 22.96 -4.72
N THR A 64 -9.69 23.60 -3.61
CA THR A 64 -11.05 24.10 -3.35
C THR A 64 -11.38 25.29 -4.23
N CYS A 65 -10.44 26.23 -4.35
CA CYS A 65 -10.54 27.39 -5.22
C CYS A 65 -10.74 26.96 -6.68
N SER A 66 -9.93 26.00 -7.17
CA SER A 66 -10.05 25.46 -8.54
C SER A 66 -11.40 24.82 -8.78
N ARG A 67 -11.87 24.03 -7.80
CA ARG A 67 -13.14 23.32 -7.89
C ARG A 67 -14.33 24.27 -7.93
N TRP A 68 -14.35 25.31 -7.11
CA TRP A 68 -15.46 26.28 -7.11
C TRP A 68 -15.54 27.07 -8.41
N MET A 69 -14.40 27.44 -9.00
CA MET A 69 -14.38 28.05 -10.34
C MET A 69 -14.91 27.09 -11.41
N ALA A 70 -14.49 25.81 -11.40
CA ALA A 70 -14.99 24.81 -12.34
C ALA A 70 -16.49 24.49 -12.16
N MET A 71 -16.98 24.48 -10.91
CA MET A 71 -18.41 24.36 -10.64
C MET A 71 -19.19 25.57 -11.17
N ASN A 72 -18.61 26.77 -11.09
CA ASN A 72 -19.19 27.95 -11.72
C ASN A 72 -19.26 27.78 -13.24
N ASP A 73 -18.20 27.32 -13.90
CA ASP A 73 -18.17 27.09 -15.36
C ASP A 73 -19.31 26.17 -15.82
N LYS A 74 -19.59 25.10 -15.07
CA LYS A 74 -20.54 24.06 -15.48
C LYS A 74 -21.99 24.35 -15.09
N PHE A 75 -22.20 24.82 -13.85
CA PHE A 75 -23.53 24.88 -13.23
C PHE A 75 -24.12 26.30 -13.10
N SER A 76 -23.33 27.35 -13.37
CA SER A 76 -23.86 28.72 -13.37
C SER A 76 -24.62 29.07 -14.65
N GLN A 77 -25.52 30.04 -14.55
CA GLN A 77 -26.23 30.58 -15.71
C GLN A 77 -25.21 31.07 -16.75
N ASP A 78 -25.38 30.66 -18.00
CA ASP A 78 -24.49 31.00 -19.13
C ASP A 78 -23.00 30.64 -18.94
N GLY A 79 -22.67 29.80 -17.94
CA GLY A 79 -21.31 29.32 -17.66
C GLY A 79 -20.36 30.34 -17.02
N ASN A 80 -20.83 31.55 -16.70
CA ASN A 80 -20.04 32.52 -15.94
C ASN A 80 -20.92 33.55 -15.21
N SER A 81 -21.71 33.08 -14.24
CA SER A 81 -22.64 33.91 -13.48
C SER A 81 -22.56 33.63 -11.99
N PRO A 82 -22.85 34.60 -11.11
CA PRO A 82 -22.99 34.33 -9.68
C PRO A 82 -24.24 33.48 -9.35
N TYR A 83 -25.12 33.26 -10.33
CA TYR A 83 -26.38 32.54 -10.17
C TYR A 83 -26.29 31.10 -10.70
N LEU A 84 -26.81 30.15 -9.92
CA LEU A 84 -26.97 28.74 -10.31
C LEU A 84 -28.07 28.61 -11.39
N LYS A 85 -27.89 27.74 -12.39
CA LYS A 85 -28.95 27.42 -13.36
C LYS A 85 -30.15 26.78 -12.66
N GLU A 86 -31.33 27.02 -13.21
CA GLU A 86 -32.60 26.54 -12.64
C GLU A 86 -32.65 25.02 -12.52
N GLU A 87 -32.11 24.31 -13.52
CA GLU A 87 -32.06 22.84 -13.58
C GLU A 87 -31.26 22.19 -12.44
N TYR A 88 -30.34 22.93 -11.82
CA TYR A 88 -29.52 22.43 -10.72
C TYR A 88 -29.99 22.89 -9.34
N ARG A 89 -31.13 23.59 -9.26
CA ARG A 89 -31.63 24.21 -8.03
C ARG A 89 -31.81 23.23 -6.88
N ASP A 90 -32.27 22.02 -7.19
CA ASP A 90 -32.62 21.01 -6.19
C ASP A 90 -31.43 20.11 -5.80
N PHE A 91 -30.25 20.34 -6.39
CA PHE A 91 -29.04 19.60 -6.04
C PHE A 91 -28.25 20.30 -4.92
N GLY A 92 -27.83 19.52 -3.95
CA GLY A 92 -26.95 19.93 -2.87
C GLY A 92 -25.47 20.04 -3.29
N LYS A 93 -24.68 20.69 -2.45
CA LYS A 93 -23.24 20.95 -2.67
C LYS A 93 -22.46 19.67 -3.07
N SER A 94 -22.59 18.61 -2.28
CA SER A 94 -21.84 17.37 -2.49
C SER A 94 -22.27 16.65 -3.77
N GLN A 95 -23.55 16.76 -4.16
CA GLN A 95 -24.05 16.20 -5.41
C GLN A 95 -23.45 16.93 -6.62
N LEU A 96 -23.52 18.27 -6.62
CA LEU A 96 -22.93 19.10 -7.68
C LEU A 96 -21.42 18.89 -7.81
N GLN A 97 -20.72 18.67 -6.69
CA GLN A 97 -19.29 18.34 -6.70
C GLN A 97 -19.00 17.01 -7.42
N GLU A 98 -19.80 15.97 -7.21
CA GLU A 98 -19.62 14.69 -7.92
C GLU A 98 -20.02 14.81 -9.39
N MET A 99 -21.10 15.56 -9.69
CA MET A 99 -21.57 15.83 -11.06
C MET A 99 -20.56 16.61 -11.91
N LEU A 100 -19.64 17.36 -11.30
CA LEU A 100 -18.59 18.07 -12.01
C LEU A 100 -17.80 17.14 -12.94
N TYR A 101 -17.60 15.89 -12.51
CA TYR A 101 -16.79 14.88 -13.19
C TYR A 101 -17.58 13.92 -14.09
N LEU A 102 -18.88 14.15 -14.30
CA LEU A 102 -19.71 13.36 -15.21
C LEU A 102 -19.63 13.90 -16.65
N THR A 103 -19.71 13.00 -17.64
CA THR A 103 -19.94 13.36 -19.05
C THR A 103 -21.38 13.88 -19.24
N ASP A 104 -21.65 14.51 -20.38
CA ASP A 104 -22.99 15.03 -20.68
C ASP A 104 -24.06 13.91 -20.68
N GLU A 105 -23.73 12.72 -21.23
CA GLU A 105 -24.60 11.55 -21.21
C GLU A 105 -24.84 10.99 -19.80
N GLN A 106 -23.82 11.01 -18.94
CA GLN A 106 -23.94 10.58 -17.55
C GLN A 106 -24.71 11.61 -16.70
N MET A 107 -24.69 12.88 -17.10
CA MET A 107 -25.39 13.95 -16.41
C MET A 107 -26.90 13.77 -16.43
N GLU A 108 -27.45 13.23 -17.52
CA GLU A 108 -28.88 12.93 -17.66
C GLU A 108 -29.37 11.86 -16.65
N GLN A 109 -28.46 11.03 -16.14
CA GLN A 109 -28.77 9.99 -15.15
C GLN A 109 -28.79 10.53 -13.72
N ALA A 110 -28.20 11.70 -13.46
CA ALA A 110 -28.14 12.28 -12.13
C ALA A 110 -29.48 12.91 -11.74
N ARG A 111 -30.06 12.49 -10.61
CA ARG A 111 -31.33 13.01 -10.09
C ARG A 111 -31.17 13.65 -8.71
N PRO A 112 -31.94 14.72 -8.38
CA PRO A 112 -31.80 15.43 -7.10
C PRO A 112 -32.02 14.58 -5.84
N ASP A 113 -32.77 13.48 -5.95
CA ASP A 113 -33.03 12.54 -4.85
C ASP A 113 -31.90 11.54 -4.62
N MET A 114 -30.93 11.42 -5.54
CA MET A 114 -29.78 10.54 -5.40
C MET A 114 -28.77 11.09 -4.39
N THR A 115 -28.22 10.25 -3.54
CA THR A 115 -27.10 10.60 -2.68
C THR A 115 -25.84 10.91 -3.51
N ALA A 116 -24.92 11.71 -2.96
CA ALA A 116 -23.63 11.97 -3.62
C ALA A 116 -22.85 10.68 -3.93
N LYS A 117 -23.02 9.63 -3.10
CA LYS A 117 -22.43 8.31 -3.34
C LYS A 117 -23.01 7.66 -4.60
N GLU A 118 -24.32 7.69 -4.79
CA GLU A 118 -24.97 7.13 -5.97
C GLU A 118 -24.58 7.89 -7.24
N ILE A 119 -24.49 9.22 -7.19
CA ILE A 119 -23.99 10.04 -8.30
C ILE A 119 -22.54 9.68 -8.64
N ARG A 120 -21.70 9.41 -7.65
CA ARG A 120 -20.32 8.96 -7.86
C ARG A 120 -20.24 7.59 -8.56
N GLU A 121 -21.20 6.72 -8.33
CA GLU A 121 -21.25 5.40 -8.99
C GLU A 121 -21.61 5.52 -10.49
N ILE A 122 -22.36 6.56 -10.92
CA ILE A 122 -22.61 6.86 -12.35
C ILE A 122 -21.30 7.06 -13.12
N ARG A 123 -20.27 7.61 -12.46
CA ARG A 123 -18.95 7.85 -13.06
C ARG A 123 -18.20 6.55 -13.39
N LYS A 124 -18.49 5.44 -12.72
CA LYS A 124 -17.79 4.18 -13.01
C LYS A 124 -18.33 3.64 -14.33
N PRO A 125 -17.47 3.40 -15.35
CA PRO A 125 -17.93 2.69 -16.55
C PRO A 125 -18.52 1.36 -16.09
N GLU A 126 -19.74 1.07 -16.53
CA GLU A 126 -20.39 -0.21 -16.26
C GLU A 126 -19.49 -1.29 -16.89
N ALA A 127 -18.77 -2.05 -16.04
CA ALA A 127 -17.99 -3.16 -16.53
C ALA A 127 -18.95 -4.12 -17.26
N PRO A 128 -18.59 -4.65 -18.44
CA PRO A 128 -19.43 -5.61 -19.12
C PRO A 128 -19.77 -6.73 -18.14
N LYS A 129 -21.06 -6.97 -17.90
CA LYS A 129 -21.51 -8.10 -17.07
C LYS A 129 -21.08 -9.38 -17.78
N ILE A 130 -19.97 -9.95 -17.36
CA ILE A 130 -19.55 -11.29 -17.78
C ILE A 130 -20.66 -12.24 -17.34
N GLU A 131 -21.30 -12.93 -18.28
CA GLU A 131 -22.25 -14.00 -17.94
C GLU A 131 -21.47 -15.19 -17.38
N LEU A 132 -21.37 -15.27 -16.06
CA LEU A 132 -20.66 -16.34 -15.37
C LEU A 132 -21.44 -17.66 -15.51
N LYS A 133 -20.76 -18.67 -16.04
CA LYS A 133 -21.29 -20.02 -16.19
C LYS A 133 -21.26 -20.76 -14.86
N LYS A 134 -22.26 -21.61 -14.60
CA LYS A 134 -22.21 -22.63 -13.55
C LYS A 134 -21.55 -23.88 -14.12
N PRO A 135 -20.47 -24.41 -13.50
CA PRO A 135 -19.72 -25.52 -14.08
C PRO A 135 -20.51 -26.83 -14.02
N ASP A 136 -20.53 -27.54 -15.15
CA ASP A 136 -20.98 -28.92 -15.25
C ASP A 136 -19.97 -29.92 -14.66
N GLU A 137 -20.26 -31.22 -14.72
CA GLU A 137 -19.43 -32.26 -14.11
C GLU A 137 -18.03 -32.37 -14.75
N THR A 138 -17.93 -32.15 -16.07
CA THR A 138 -16.65 -32.19 -16.79
C THR A 138 -15.83 -30.96 -16.46
N GLU A 139 -16.46 -29.78 -16.43
CA GLU A 139 -15.81 -28.52 -16.12
C GLU A 139 -15.31 -28.47 -14.67
N ARG A 140 -16.06 -29.07 -13.74
CA ARG A 140 -15.63 -29.26 -12.35
C ARG A 140 -14.35 -30.06 -12.24
N LYS A 141 -14.11 -31.03 -13.13
CA LYS A 141 -12.86 -31.78 -13.16
C LYS A 141 -11.67 -30.86 -13.47
N TYR A 142 -11.77 -30.01 -14.48
CA TYR A 142 -10.72 -29.03 -14.79
C TYR A 142 -10.49 -28.04 -13.65
N LEU A 143 -11.56 -27.56 -12.98
CA LEU A 143 -11.43 -26.72 -11.79
C LEU A 143 -10.74 -27.45 -10.63
N ASN A 144 -11.01 -28.74 -10.44
CA ASN A 144 -10.35 -29.56 -9.43
C ASN A 144 -8.87 -29.77 -9.75
N ASP A 145 -8.51 -30.03 -11.00
CA ASP A 145 -7.11 -30.19 -11.43
C ASP A 145 -6.32 -28.87 -11.28
N ALA A 146 -6.94 -27.74 -11.63
CA ALA A 146 -6.40 -26.42 -11.35
C ALA A 146 -6.22 -26.17 -9.85
N ALA A 147 -7.22 -26.53 -9.03
CA ALA A 147 -7.16 -26.39 -7.58
C ALA A 147 -6.02 -27.23 -6.97
N LYS A 148 -5.85 -28.49 -7.40
CA LYS A 148 -4.74 -29.35 -6.98
C LYS A 148 -3.39 -28.69 -7.26
N ARG A 149 -3.23 -28.14 -8.47
CA ARG A 149 -2.01 -27.42 -8.85
C ARG A 149 -1.72 -26.23 -7.94
N LEU A 150 -2.74 -25.42 -7.63
CA LEU A 150 -2.61 -24.27 -6.74
C LEU A 150 -2.28 -24.68 -5.30
N ILE A 151 -2.96 -25.70 -4.77
CA ILE A 151 -2.70 -26.26 -3.43
C ILE A 151 -1.26 -26.77 -3.35
N SER A 152 -0.80 -27.51 -4.34
CA SER A 152 0.57 -28.02 -4.37
C SER A 152 1.60 -26.89 -4.40
N SER A 153 1.36 -25.85 -5.21
CA SER A 153 2.26 -24.69 -5.36
C SER A 153 2.30 -23.80 -4.13
N TRP A 154 1.16 -23.63 -3.45
CA TRP A 154 0.98 -22.66 -2.37
C TRP A 154 0.65 -23.31 -1.03
N HIS A 155 1.00 -24.58 -0.86
CA HIS A 155 0.62 -25.40 0.28
C HIS A 155 0.88 -24.72 1.63
N PHE A 156 2.12 -24.24 1.84
CA PHE A 156 2.50 -23.55 3.08
C PHE A 156 1.69 -22.25 3.30
N TRP A 157 1.42 -21.51 2.22
CA TRP A 157 0.66 -20.27 2.30
C TRP A 157 -0.81 -20.55 2.67
N PHE A 158 -1.43 -21.59 2.12
CA PHE A 158 -2.78 -21.97 2.54
C PHE A 158 -2.82 -22.40 4.02
N LEU A 159 -1.81 -23.10 4.52
CA LEU A 159 -1.74 -23.54 5.92
C LEU A 159 -1.64 -22.38 6.93
N GLN A 160 -0.94 -21.29 6.58
CA GLN A 160 -0.76 -20.15 7.47
C GLN A 160 -2.09 -19.50 7.91
N ASP A 161 -3.12 -19.56 7.08
CA ASP A 161 -4.47 -19.12 7.43
C ASP A 161 -5.49 -20.05 6.78
N PHE A 162 -5.49 -21.29 7.26
CA PHE A 162 -6.30 -22.37 6.69
C PHE A 162 -7.81 -22.05 6.74
N MET A 163 -8.25 -21.36 7.80
CA MET A 163 -9.65 -21.01 7.97
C MET A 163 -10.15 -20.07 6.87
N ASN A 164 -9.44 -18.96 6.62
CA ASN A 164 -9.89 -17.98 5.62
C ASN A 164 -9.51 -18.38 4.20
N ARG A 165 -8.40 -19.12 4.00
CA ARG A 165 -7.87 -19.42 2.67
C ARG A 165 -8.42 -20.73 2.09
N VAL A 166 -8.87 -21.67 2.92
CA VAL A 166 -9.36 -22.99 2.46
C VAL A 166 -10.76 -23.29 2.96
N MET A 167 -11.03 -23.14 4.27
CA MET A 167 -12.32 -23.56 4.84
C MET A 167 -13.48 -22.62 4.51
N GLN A 168 -13.26 -21.31 4.48
CA GLN A 168 -14.30 -20.32 4.17
C GLN A 168 -14.30 -19.99 2.68
N VAL A 169 -15.21 -20.61 1.92
CA VAL A 169 -15.29 -20.45 0.46
C VAL A 169 -15.66 -19.04 0.00
N ASP A 170 -16.28 -18.22 0.86
CA ASP A 170 -16.61 -16.82 0.57
C ASP A 170 -15.42 -15.86 0.81
N GLU A 171 -14.53 -16.20 1.74
CA GLU A 171 -13.35 -15.40 2.08
C GLU A 171 -12.11 -15.80 1.28
N SER A 172 -11.99 -17.09 0.93
CA SER A 172 -10.86 -17.65 0.16
C SER A 172 -10.56 -16.87 -1.13
N PRO A 173 -11.56 -16.51 -1.97
CA PRO A 173 -11.32 -15.66 -3.14
C PRO A 173 -10.64 -14.32 -2.83
N LYS A 174 -11.01 -13.66 -1.72
CA LYS A 174 -10.44 -12.37 -1.34
C LYS A 174 -8.97 -12.51 -0.98
N GLU A 175 -8.63 -13.56 -0.22
CA GLU A 175 -7.25 -13.87 0.16
C GLU A 175 -6.38 -14.28 -1.04
N ILE A 176 -6.93 -15.09 -1.96
CA ILE A 176 -6.22 -15.49 -3.17
C ILE A 176 -5.96 -14.28 -4.07
N ARG A 177 -6.93 -13.37 -4.26
CA ARG A 177 -6.73 -12.13 -5.02
C ARG A 177 -5.65 -11.24 -4.39
N LYS A 178 -5.62 -11.09 -3.06
CA LYS A 178 -4.54 -10.36 -2.36
C LYS A 178 -3.16 -10.97 -2.64
N LYS A 179 -3.05 -12.31 -2.66
CA LYS A 179 -1.78 -13.00 -2.97
C LYS A 179 -1.27 -12.72 -4.37
N LEU A 180 -2.19 -12.54 -5.32
CA LEU A 180 -1.94 -12.35 -6.76
C LEU A 180 -1.69 -10.89 -7.14
N ALA A 181 -1.83 -9.93 -6.23
CA ALA A 181 -1.58 -8.51 -6.50
C ALA A 181 -0.14 -8.31 -7.03
N GLY A 182 -0.03 -7.75 -8.24
CA GLY A 182 1.25 -7.48 -8.91
C GLY A 182 1.98 -8.72 -9.44
N LYS A 183 1.31 -9.87 -9.58
CA LYS A 183 1.91 -11.13 -10.06
C LYS A 183 1.19 -11.68 -11.30
N SER A 184 1.82 -12.64 -11.98
CA SER A 184 1.18 -13.38 -13.07
C SER A 184 -0.08 -14.08 -12.57
N ARG A 185 -1.14 -14.03 -13.39
CA ARG A 185 -2.47 -14.60 -13.10
C ARG A 185 -2.80 -15.83 -13.96
N CYS A 186 -1.87 -16.28 -14.79
CA CYS A 186 -2.01 -17.47 -15.64
C CYS A 186 -1.24 -18.65 -15.02
N TYR A 187 -1.93 -19.77 -14.80
CA TYR A 187 -1.37 -20.98 -14.18
C TYR A 187 -1.68 -22.22 -15.01
N TYR A 188 -0.65 -22.99 -15.34
CA TYR A 188 -0.78 -24.26 -16.05
C TYR A 188 -0.95 -25.42 -15.08
N PHE A 189 -1.84 -26.36 -15.41
CA PHE A 189 -2.13 -27.56 -14.63
C PHE A 189 -2.21 -28.80 -15.53
N SER A 190 -1.90 -29.97 -14.95
CA SER A 190 -1.93 -31.24 -15.65
C SER A 190 -3.34 -31.84 -15.62
N THR A 191 -3.78 -32.38 -16.74
CA THR A 191 -5.03 -33.14 -16.88
C THR A 191 -4.73 -34.57 -17.33
N ASP A 192 -5.76 -35.40 -17.49
CA ASP A 192 -5.61 -36.75 -18.06
C ASP A 192 -5.29 -36.75 -19.56
N LYS A 193 -5.52 -35.63 -20.26
CA LYS A 193 -5.31 -35.51 -21.70
C LYS A 193 -4.08 -34.69 -22.07
N GLY A 194 -3.52 -33.91 -21.14
CA GLY A 194 -2.39 -33.03 -21.42
C GLY A 194 -2.20 -31.94 -20.38
N THR A 195 -2.07 -30.70 -20.85
CA THR A 195 -1.86 -29.51 -19.99
C THR A 195 -2.89 -28.44 -20.33
N GLY A 196 -3.75 -28.12 -19.36
CA GLY A 196 -4.66 -26.99 -19.43
C GLY A 196 -4.08 -25.77 -18.70
N HIS A 197 -4.80 -24.65 -18.75
CA HIS A 197 -4.42 -23.46 -17.97
C HIS A 197 -5.63 -22.70 -17.44
N ILE A 198 -5.41 -21.95 -16.36
CA ILE A 198 -6.41 -21.11 -15.70
C ILE A 198 -5.90 -19.68 -15.63
N ASN A 199 -6.75 -18.72 -16.00
CA ASN A 199 -6.52 -17.29 -15.84
C ASN A 199 -7.38 -16.76 -14.69
N LEU A 200 -6.75 -16.07 -13.73
CA LEU A 200 -7.36 -15.60 -12.49
C LEU A 200 -7.58 -14.08 -12.54
N PHE A 201 -8.63 -13.63 -13.21
CA PHE A 201 -8.98 -12.20 -13.31
C PHE A 201 -9.64 -11.68 -12.02
N ASP A 202 -9.79 -10.36 -11.91
CA ASP A 202 -10.36 -9.75 -10.70
C ASP A 202 -11.86 -10.03 -10.55
N ASP A 203 -12.56 -10.14 -11.67
CA ASP A 203 -14.00 -10.32 -11.81
C ASP A 203 -14.41 -11.78 -12.06
N CYS A 204 -13.60 -12.58 -12.75
CA CYS A 204 -13.89 -13.98 -13.06
C CYS A 204 -12.64 -14.87 -13.12
N ILE A 205 -12.84 -16.18 -13.22
CA ILE A 205 -11.79 -17.13 -13.57
C ILE A 205 -12.11 -17.74 -14.93
N GLN A 206 -11.10 -17.87 -15.80
CA GLN A 206 -11.26 -18.53 -17.09
C GLN A 206 -10.46 -19.82 -17.11
N VAL A 207 -11.10 -20.92 -17.49
CA VAL A 207 -10.45 -22.23 -17.60
C VAL A 207 -10.31 -22.60 -19.06
N TRP A 208 -9.15 -23.11 -19.43
CA TRP A 208 -8.78 -23.46 -20.79
C TRP A 208 -8.30 -24.90 -20.83
N ASP A 209 -8.73 -25.61 -21.88
CA ASP A 209 -8.39 -27.01 -22.10
C ASP A 209 -7.00 -27.18 -22.75
N GLU A 210 -6.69 -28.42 -23.10
CA GLU A 210 -5.42 -28.82 -23.70
C GLU A 210 -5.23 -28.31 -25.13
N GLU A 211 -6.32 -28.00 -25.83
CA GLU A 211 -6.32 -27.46 -27.20
C GLU A 211 -6.32 -25.92 -27.20
N ASN A 212 -6.17 -25.31 -26.02
CA ASN A 212 -6.24 -23.87 -25.84
C ASN A 212 -7.62 -23.30 -26.24
N SER A 213 -8.68 -24.06 -26.00
CA SER A 213 -10.07 -23.62 -26.11
C SER A 213 -10.60 -23.17 -24.73
N CYS A 214 -11.31 -22.04 -24.70
CA CYS A 214 -11.92 -21.55 -23.48
C CYS A 214 -13.11 -22.44 -23.10
N ILE A 215 -13.01 -23.10 -21.94
CA ILE A 215 -14.07 -23.94 -21.37
C ILE A 215 -15.19 -23.05 -20.82
N GLY A 216 -14.83 -21.95 -20.16
CA GLY A 216 -15.79 -20.96 -19.70
C GLY A 216 -15.24 -19.98 -18.66
N ASP A 217 -16.06 -18.96 -18.42
CA ASP A 217 -15.86 -17.94 -17.41
C ASP A 217 -16.69 -18.31 -16.17
N PHE A 218 -16.03 -18.53 -15.05
CA PHE A 218 -16.66 -18.99 -13.81
C PHE A 218 -16.51 -17.98 -12.69
N ASP A 219 -17.41 -18.07 -11.71
CA ASP A 219 -17.28 -17.35 -10.45
C ASP A 219 -16.15 -17.93 -9.59
N TRP A 220 -15.44 -17.05 -8.88
CA TRP A 220 -14.38 -17.40 -7.93
C TRP A 220 -14.80 -18.42 -6.86
N PHE A 221 -16.08 -18.41 -6.47
CA PHE A 221 -16.67 -19.37 -5.55
C PHE A 221 -16.41 -20.82 -5.98
N TYR A 222 -16.48 -21.12 -7.28
CA TYR A 222 -16.30 -22.50 -7.77
C TYR A 222 -14.85 -22.98 -7.64
N LEU A 223 -13.87 -22.10 -7.84
CA LEU A 223 -12.46 -22.42 -7.58
C LEU A 223 -12.19 -22.56 -6.07
N ALA A 224 -12.78 -21.71 -5.23
CA ALA A 224 -12.65 -21.83 -3.79
C ALA A 224 -13.24 -23.16 -3.28
N ALA A 225 -14.42 -23.55 -3.77
CA ALA A 225 -15.02 -24.84 -3.46
C ALA A 225 -14.16 -26.02 -3.95
N ALA A 226 -13.56 -25.91 -5.14
CA ALA A 226 -12.62 -26.91 -5.65
C ALA A 226 -11.38 -27.03 -4.74
N ILE A 227 -10.78 -25.91 -4.32
CA ILE A 227 -9.65 -25.88 -3.39
C ILE A 227 -10.01 -26.53 -2.05
N GLN A 228 -11.17 -26.18 -1.47
CA GLN A 228 -11.64 -26.77 -0.23
C GLN A 228 -11.79 -28.29 -0.35
N SER A 229 -12.42 -28.77 -1.43
CA SER A 229 -12.66 -30.20 -1.65
C SER A 229 -11.38 -31.00 -1.96
N MET A 230 -10.45 -30.42 -2.72
CA MET A 230 -9.22 -31.08 -3.16
C MET A 230 -8.11 -31.06 -2.10
N TRP A 231 -8.23 -30.27 -1.04
CA TRP A 231 -7.21 -30.12 -0.01
C TRP A 231 -6.76 -31.47 0.59
N ASN A 232 -7.72 -32.28 1.05
CA ASN A 232 -7.41 -33.56 1.68
C ASN A 232 -6.80 -34.56 0.70
N ILE A 233 -7.21 -34.51 -0.58
CA ILE A 233 -6.68 -35.39 -1.63
C ILE A 233 -5.19 -35.09 -1.86
N VAL A 234 -4.84 -33.81 -2.04
CA VAL A 234 -3.43 -33.41 -2.23
C VAL A 234 -2.59 -33.70 -0.98
N ALA A 235 -3.15 -33.50 0.22
CA ALA A 235 -2.45 -33.82 1.47
C ALA A 235 -2.14 -35.32 1.58
N MET A 236 -3.07 -36.19 1.15
CA MET A 236 -2.86 -37.64 1.12
C MET A 236 -1.86 -38.07 0.03
N GLU A 237 -1.93 -37.50 -1.17
CA GLU A 237 -0.99 -37.78 -2.27
C GLU A 237 0.45 -37.45 -1.86
N LYS A 238 0.69 -36.29 -1.24
CA LYS A 238 2.02 -35.92 -0.70
C LYS A 238 2.51 -36.86 0.40
N ALA A 239 1.62 -37.32 1.29
CA ALA A 239 1.98 -38.27 2.33
C ALA A 239 2.38 -39.64 1.75
N GLN A 240 1.75 -40.06 0.65
CA GLN A 240 2.08 -41.30 -0.06
C GLN A 240 3.38 -41.19 -0.88
N GLU A 241 3.67 -40.04 -1.49
CA GLU A 241 4.95 -39.79 -2.17
C GLU A 241 6.13 -39.87 -1.18
N ASN A 242 6.00 -39.25 -0.01
CA ASN A 242 7.01 -39.34 1.05
C ASN A 242 7.24 -40.78 1.55
N GLN A 243 6.21 -41.63 1.54
CA GLN A 243 6.32 -43.06 1.85
C GLN A 243 6.96 -43.88 0.72
N LYS A 244 6.84 -43.46 -0.54
CA LYS A 244 7.48 -44.14 -1.69
C LYS A 244 8.95 -43.76 -1.85
N GLU A 245 9.33 -42.50 -1.57
CA GLU A 245 10.73 -42.06 -1.59
C GLU A 245 11.58 -42.73 -0.49
N SER A 246 10.96 -43.20 0.59
CA SER A 246 11.63 -43.93 1.67
C SER A 246 11.87 -45.43 1.38
N ILE A 247 11.46 -45.96 0.20
CA ILE A 247 11.56 -47.39 -0.16
C ILE A 247 12.62 -47.65 -1.27
N VAL A 248 13.41 -46.66 -1.70
CA VAL A 248 14.49 -46.88 -2.69
C VAL A 248 15.67 -47.64 -2.04
N PRO A 249 16.10 -48.82 -2.53
CA PRO A 249 17.11 -49.63 -1.86
C PRO A 249 18.52 -49.08 -2.14
N VAL A 250 19.16 -48.50 -1.12
CA VAL A 250 20.59 -48.18 -1.13
C VAL A 250 21.39 -49.47 -0.92
N GLN A 251 22.27 -49.78 -1.88
CA GLN A 251 23.28 -50.83 -1.75
C GLN A 251 24.19 -50.53 -0.55
N GLN A 252 24.19 -51.41 0.46
CA GLN A 252 25.03 -51.27 1.66
C GLN A 252 26.42 -51.87 1.41
N GLU A 253 27.47 -51.04 1.44
CA GLU A 253 28.81 -51.49 1.80
C GLU A 253 28.91 -51.64 3.33
N PRO A 254 29.65 -52.65 3.85
CA PRO A 254 29.60 -53.01 5.26
C PRO A 254 30.39 -52.00 6.09
N LYS A 255 29.72 -51.36 7.05
CA LYS A 255 30.39 -50.60 8.12
C LYS A 255 30.58 -51.50 9.35
N GLU A 256 31.81 -51.53 9.82
CA GLU A 256 32.26 -52.24 11.01
C GLU A 256 31.53 -51.79 12.27
N GLN A 257 31.15 -52.77 13.10
CA GLN A 257 30.46 -52.58 14.37
C GLN A 257 31.47 -52.17 15.45
N ILE A 258 31.32 -50.97 16.01
CA ILE A 258 32.09 -50.55 17.19
C ILE A 258 31.31 -51.01 18.44
N GLN A 259 32.02 -51.69 19.33
CA GLN A 259 31.53 -52.37 20.54
C GLN A 259 30.82 -51.40 21.51
N GLY A 260 29.54 -51.66 21.84
CA GLY A 260 28.85 -50.98 22.95
C GLY A 260 27.36 -50.62 22.80
N GLN A 261 26.61 -51.17 21.84
CA GLN A 261 25.15 -50.98 21.77
C GLN A 261 24.43 -52.33 21.91
N MET A 262 23.63 -52.49 22.97
CA MET A 262 22.73 -53.63 23.19
C MET A 262 21.30 -53.29 22.74
N GLU A 263 20.55 -54.31 22.33
CA GLU A 263 19.18 -54.23 21.81
C GLU A 263 18.13 -53.83 22.87
N ILE A 264 17.08 -53.13 22.43
CA ILE A 264 15.97 -52.59 23.26
C ILE A 264 14.93 -53.68 23.63
N GLN A 265 15.33 -54.94 23.78
CA GLN A 265 14.38 -56.02 24.09
C GLN A 265 14.34 -56.44 25.57
N ASP A 266 15.09 -55.77 26.46
CA ASP A 266 15.29 -56.24 27.84
C ASP A 266 14.66 -55.38 28.97
N TYR A 267 13.73 -54.45 28.73
CA TYR A 267 13.09 -53.70 29.84
C TYR A 267 11.58 -53.43 29.65
N PRO A 268 10.69 -54.22 30.30
CA PRO A 268 9.23 -54.12 30.13
C PRO A 268 8.51 -53.19 31.15
N GLU A 269 9.19 -52.21 31.76
CA GLU A 269 8.68 -51.55 32.99
C GLU A 269 8.37 -50.04 32.93
N ILE A 270 8.05 -49.45 31.77
CA ILE A 270 7.55 -48.05 31.74
C ILE A 270 6.36 -47.90 30.78
N LEU A 271 5.17 -48.28 31.24
CA LEU A 271 3.86 -47.95 30.64
C LEU A 271 3.04 -47.11 31.63
N PRO A 272 2.54 -45.91 31.24
CA PRO A 272 1.46 -45.25 31.98
C PRO A 272 0.10 -45.87 31.63
N LYS A 273 -0.71 -46.11 32.67
CA LYS A 273 -1.99 -46.84 32.67
C LYS A 273 -3.17 -45.97 32.21
N GLU A 274 -4.18 -46.61 31.60
CA GLU A 274 -5.48 -46.03 31.25
C GLU A 274 -6.58 -46.20 32.32
N HIS A 275 -7.59 -45.31 32.20
CA HIS A 275 -8.97 -45.30 32.71
C HIS A 275 -9.19 -44.91 34.19
N ILE A 276 -10.19 -44.10 34.58
CA ILE A 276 -11.65 -44.24 34.37
C ILE A 276 -12.38 -42.86 34.46
N ALA A 277 -13.58 -42.83 33.87
CA ALA A 277 -14.54 -41.77 33.55
C ALA A 277 -15.31 -41.04 34.69
N SER A 278 -16.28 -40.21 34.23
CA SER A 278 -17.43 -39.54 34.89
C SER A 278 -17.23 -38.03 35.14
N ASP A 279 -18.19 -37.11 35.00
CA ASP A 279 -19.59 -37.16 34.55
C ASP A 279 -20.04 -35.70 34.22
N SER A 280 -21.00 -35.60 33.30
CA SER A 280 -22.10 -34.64 33.08
C SER A 280 -22.24 -33.21 33.70
N ARG A 281 -22.99 -32.41 32.90
CA ARG A 281 -23.73 -31.13 33.13
C ARG A 281 -22.98 -29.82 32.80
N GLU A 282 -23.51 -28.86 32.03
CA GLU A 282 -24.86 -28.60 31.51
C GLU A 282 -24.77 -27.59 30.34
N GLN A 283 -25.70 -27.68 29.40
CA GLN A 283 -26.01 -26.65 28.40
C GLN A 283 -27.22 -25.81 28.86
N GLN A 284 -27.40 -24.64 28.22
CA GLN A 284 -28.59 -23.74 28.19
C GLN A 284 -28.62 -22.69 29.32
N GLU A 285 -28.98 -21.41 29.16
CA GLU A 285 -29.85 -20.65 28.23
C GLU A 285 -29.24 -19.21 28.03
N ILE A 286 -29.26 -18.53 26.87
CA ILE A 286 -30.36 -17.85 26.13
C ILE A 286 -30.98 -16.62 26.86
N VAL A 287 -30.60 -15.43 26.36
CA VAL A 287 -31.38 -14.19 26.14
C VAL A 287 -31.95 -13.40 27.34
N ALA A 288 -31.54 -12.13 27.46
CA ALA A 288 -32.45 -10.98 27.58
C ALA A 288 -31.73 -9.61 27.45
N MET A 289 -32.14 -8.86 26.41
CA MET A 289 -32.51 -7.42 26.39
C MET A 289 -31.43 -6.38 26.74
N ALA A 290 -30.87 -5.62 25.77
CA ALA A 290 -31.44 -4.55 24.94
C ALA A 290 -31.58 -3.18 25.65
N GLN A 291 -30.91 -2.18 25.04
CA GLN A 291 -31.17 -0.72 25.01
C GLN A 291 -30.66 0.19 26.16
N GLN A 292 -29.75 1.10 25.78
CA GLN A 292 -29.82 2.59 25.85
C GLN A 292 -28.39 3.14 25.70
N GLU A 293 -27.96 3.66 24.54
CA GLU A 293 -28.11 5.03 24.00
C GLU A 293 -27.59 6.18 24.88
N GLU A 294 -26.57 6.85 24.33
CA GLU A 294 -26.13 8.26 24.44
C GLU A 294 -26.15 8.99 25.80
N SER A 295 -24.98 9.46 26.25
CA SER A 295 -24.67 10.89 26.43
C SER A 295 -23.23 11.11 26.92
N ASP A 296 -22.73 12.32 26.64
CA ASP A 296 -21.67 13.05 27.36
C ASP A 296 -20.23 12.98 26.83
N GLN A 297 -20.00 13.88 25.86
CA GLN A 297 -18.81 14.74 25.86
C GLN A 297 -18.68 15.48 27.21
N GLU A 298 -17.41 15.66 27.62
CA GLU A 298 -16.92 16.55 28.68
C GLU A 298 -17.17 16.16 30.15
N LEU A 299 -16.20 15.47 30.75
CA LEU A 299 -15.72 15.86 32.08
C LEU A 299 -14.19 15.71 32.17
N PHE A 300 -13.54 16.84 32.39
CA PHE A 300 -12.11 16.99 32.66
C PHE A 300 -11.69 16.31 33.99
N MET A 301 -10.49 15.71 33.97
CA MET A 301 -9.47 15.58 35.04
C MET A 301 -9.87 15.08 36.45
N ASN A 302 -9.33 13.93 36.85
CA ASN A 302 -8.17 13.88 37.76
C ASN A 302 -7.62 12.44 37.97
N PRO A 303 -6.30 12.21 37.79
CA PRO A 303 -5.55 11.11 38.42
C PRO A 303 -5.14 11.47 39.86
N PRO A 304 -4.82 10.49 40.73
CA PRO A 304 -4.37 10.75 42.09
C PRO A 304 -2.96 11.38 42.14
N GLU A 305 -2.78 12.24 43.15
CA GLU A 305 -1.79 13.31 43.33
C GLU A 305 -0.31 12.93 43.51
N ILE A 306 0.51 14.00 43.42
CA ILE A 306 1.92 14.26 43.80
C ILE A 306 2.84 14.34 42.55
N CYS A 307 3.36 15.49 42.11
CA CYS A 307 3.89 16.66 42.83
C CYS A 307 3.76 17.96 41.99
N GLU A 308 3.63 19.08 42.69
CA GLU A 308 3.37 20.44 42.20
C GLU A 308 4.44 20.99 41.22
N LYS A 309 4.01 21.35 40.01
CA LYS A 309 4.40 22.61 39.37
C LYS A 309 3.10 23.33 39.02
N THR A 310 2.95 24.53 39.54
CA THR A 310 1.80 25.41 39.36
C THR A 310 1.50 25.59 37.87
N VAL A 311 0.38 25.05 37.40
CA VAL A 311 -0.20 25.43 36.10
C VAL A 311 -0.77 26.82 36.28
N GLU A 312 -0.04 27.84 35.82
CA GLU A 312 -0.62 29.16 35.67
C GLU A 312 -1.85 29.07 34.78
N THR A 313 -2.99 29.46 35.33
CA THR A 313 -4.22 29.61 34.57
C THR A 313 -3.98 30.72 33.55
N ILE A 314 -3.71 30.35 32.30
CA ILE A 314 -3.61 31.31 31.19
C ILE A 314 -5.00 31.95 31.04
N ASN A 315 -5.17 33.16 31.59
CA ASN A 315 -6.26 34.04 31.17
C ASN A 315 -6.10 34.28 29.67
N PRO A 316 -7.18 34.31 28.87
CA PRO A 316 -7.09 34.73 27.48
C PRO A 316 -6.67 36.22 27.47
N ALA A 317 -5.36 36.45 27.49
CA ALA A 317 -4.76 37.74 27.28
C ALA A 317 -5.01 38.17 25.82
N ASP A 318 -4.90 39.49 25.63
CA ASP A 318 -5.03 40.23 24.38
C ASP A 318 -4.52 39.45 23.14
N PRO A 319 -5.24 39.42 22.00
CA PRO A 319 -4.86 38.65 20.80
C PRO A 319 -3.49 39.00 20.19
N GLU A 320 -2.85 40.06 20.68
CA GLU A 320 -1.62 40.63 20.13
C GLU A 320 -0.31 40.15 20.80
N GLU A 321 -0.34 39.51 21.98
CA GLU A 321 0.89 39.03 22.65
C GLU A 321 1.07 37.51 22.53
N ARG A 322 1.96 37.09 21.62
CA ARG A 322 2.45 35.71 21.56
C ARG A 322 3.51 35.52 22.63
N TYR A 323 3.25 34.64 23.59
CA TYR A 323 4.25 34.24 24.57
C TYR A 323 5.24 33.27 23.92
N GLU A 324 6.54 33.56 24.02
CA GLU A 324 7.63 32.70 23.54
C GLU A 324 8.36 32.11 24.75
N GLU A 325 8.29 30.78 24.92
CA GLU A 325 9.12 30.06 25.87
C GLU A 325 10.46 29.74 25.17
N LEU A 326 11.49 30.52 25.48
CA LEU A 326 12.83 30.34 24.93
C LEU A 326 13.59 29.29 25.76
N SER A 327 13.89 28.15 25.15
CA SER A 327 14.80 27.12 25.68
C SER A 327 16.05 27.07 24.80
N ASP A 328 17.21 26.83 25.42
CA ASP A 328 18.49 26.62 24.69
C ASP A 328 18.65 25.18 24.18
N GLU A 329 17.70 24.28 24.49
CA GLU A 329 17.73 22.89 24.05
C GLU A 329 17.47 22.76 22.54
N THR A 330 18.26 21.93 21.86
CA THR A 330 17.99 21.59 20.47
C THR A 330 16.69 20.77 20.35
N ASP A 331 16.00 20.83 19.21
CA ASP A 331 14.80 20.02 18.96
C ASP A 331 15.04 18.52 19.22
N MET A 332 16.26 18.06 18.97
CA MET A 332 16.70 16.69 19.25
C MET A 332 16.82 16.37 20.73
N GLU A 333 17.36 17.28 21.54
CA GLU A 333 17.44 17.12 22.98
C GLU A 333 16.03 17.17 23.60
N LEU A 334 15.18 18.08 23.14
CA LEU A 334 13.78 18.17 23.57
C LEU A 334 13.02 16.88 23.27
N LEU A 335 13.15 16.34 22.06
CA LEU A 335 12.50 15.07 21.67
C LEU A 335 13.03 13.87 22.47
N ARG A 336 14.34 13.83 22.77
CA ARG A 336 14.93 12.77 23.62
C ARG A 336 14.37 12.84 25.04
N ASN A 337 14.25 14.05 25.60
CA ASN A 337 13.65 14.27 26.93
C ASN A 337 12.18 13.81 26.96
N LEU A 338 11.39 14.23 25.97
CA LEU A 338 9.97 13.83 25.82
C LEU A 338 9.81 12.31 25.67
N LEU A 339 10.68 11.67 24.86
CA LEU A 339 10.66 10.22 24.69
C LEU A 339 10.98 9.49 26.00
N GLU A 340 11.94 9.98 26.78
CA GLU A 340 12.32 9.37 28.06
C GLU A 340 11.20 9.51 29.09
N GLU A 341 10.59 10.70 29.19
CA GLU A 341 9.43 10.94 30.05
C GLU A 341 8.25 10.04 29.65
N ALA A 342 7.95 9.97 28.35
CA ALA A 342 6.89 9.12 27.84
C ALA A 342 7.11 7.63 28.15
N LYS A 343 8.36 7.16 28.07
CA LYS A 343 8.74 5.78 28.45
C LYS A 343 8.61 5.53 29.95
N ARG A 344 9.01 6.49 30.80
CA ARG A 344 8.82 6.43 32.26
C ARG A 344 7.34 6.31 32.61
N LEU A 345 6.50 7.12 31.96
CA LEU A 345 5.06 7.09 32.18
C LEU A 345 4.43 5.76 31.73
N LEU A 346 4.84 5.22 30.58
CA LEU A 346 4.40 3.90 30.12
C LEU A 346 4.74 2.79 31.12
N LYS A 347 5.93 2.86 31.74
CA LYS A 347 6.36 1.90 32.76
C LYS A 347 5.39 1.90 33.95
N ILE A 348 5.05 3.09 34.46
CA ILE A 348 4.08 3.25 35.56
C ILE A 348 2.69 2.76 35.12
N MET A 349 2.24 3.10 33.91
CA MET A 349 0.94 2.66 33.41
C MET A 349 0.81 1.14 33.30
N ASN A 350 1.89 0.43 32.95
CA ASN A 350 1.88 -1.04 32.85
C ASN A 350 1.80 -1.74 34.21
N GLU A 351 2.07 -1.04 35.33
CA GLU A 351 1.85 -1.56 36.68
C GLU A 351 0.36 -1.52 37.07
N ALA A 352 -0.42 -0.60 36.49
CA ALA A 352 -1.82 -0.37 36.83
C ALA A 352 -2.83 -0.83 35.77
N TYR A 353 -2.42 -0.94 34.50
CA TYR A 353 -3.30 -1.18 33.36
C TYR A 353 -2.80 -2.29 32.44
N THR A 354 -3.73 -2.95 31.74
CA THR A 354 -3.40 -3.98 30.76
C THR A 354 -3.02 -3.38 29.41
N GLU A 355 -2.33 -4.14 28.56
CA GLU A 355 -1.88 -3.66 27.24
C GLU A 355 -3.00 -3.24 26.28
N LYS A 356 -4.22 -3.75 26.49
CA LYS A 356 -5.40 -3.41 25.67
C LYS A 356 -6.03 -2.08 26.07
N ASP A 357 -5.68 -1.53 27.23
CA ASP A 357 -6.21 -0.26 27.73
C ASP A 357 -5.84 0.90 26.80
N ILE A 358 -6.81 1.77 26.53
CA ILE A 358 -6.66 2.89 25.60
C ILE A 358 -5.55 3.86 26.02
N ARG A 359 -5.29 4.02 27.33
CA ARG A 359 -4.24 4.91 27.86
C ARG A 359 -2.86 4.37 27.54
N VAL A 360 -2.65 3.07 27.79
CA VAL A 360 -1.39 2.36 27.46
C VAL A 360 -1.14 2.41 25.95
N ARG A 361 -2.18 2.20 25.14
CA ARG A 361 -2.08 2.28 23.68
C ARG A 361 -1.74 3.69 23.19
N LYS A 362 -2.39 4.73 23.71
CA LYS A 362 -2.06 6.14 23.40
C LYS A 362 -0.62 6.47 23.77
N GLN A 363 -0.16 6.02 24.93
CA GLN A 363 1.22 6.23 25.38
C GLN A 363 2.24 5.54 24.46
N LYS A 364 1.97 4.29 24.03
CA LYS A 364 2.80 3.59 23.05
C LYS A 364 2.85 4.31 21.70
N LEU A 365 1.74 4.92 21.25
CA LEU A 365 1.70 5.73 20.02
C LEU A 365 2.57 6.99 20.15
N MET A 366 2.51 7.72 21.27
CA MET A 366 3.36 8.90 21.49
C MET A 366 4.86 8.54 21.49
N ILE A 367 5.23 7.43 22.15
CA ILE A 367 6.61 6.91 22.13
C ILE A 367 7.04 6.60 20.70
N GLY A 368 6.18 5.96 19.90
CA GLY A 368 6.45 5.68 18.49
C GLY A 368 6.64 6.96 17.66
N ALA A 369 5.82 7.97 17.87
CA ALA A 369 5.93 9.26 17.19
C ALA A 369 7.25 9.97 17.52
N TYR A 370 7.60 10.11 18.81
CA TYR A 370 8.86 10.75 19.21
C TYR A 370 10.08 9.97 18.74
N ALA A 371 10.06 8.63 18.80
CA ALA A 371 11.15 7.81 18.27
C ALA A 371 11.30 7.94 16.75
N GLY A 372 10.19 8.08 16.01
CA GLY A 372 10.20 8.34 14.57
C GLY A 372 10.80 9.71 14.24
N MET A 373 10.36 10.77 14.93
CA MET A 373 10.88 12.12 14.75
C MET A 373 12.37 12.22 15.06
N ILE A 374 12.85 11.51 16.10
CA ILE A 374 14.28 11.40 16.39
C ILE A 374 15.00 10.69 15.25
N ALA A 375 14.45 9.61 14.69
CA ALA A 375 15.07 8.90 13.58
C ALA A 375 15.12 9.74 12.29
N ASP A 376 14.11 10.58 12.04
CA ASP A 376 14.08 11.51 10.91
C ASP A 376 15.12 12.63 11.07
N LEU A 377 15.34 13.10 12.29
CA LEU A 377 16.35 14.13 12.60
C LEU A 377 17.77 13.57 12.78
N ASP A 378 17.92 12.30 13.17
CA ASP A 378 19.19 11.54 13.19
C ASP A 378 19.57 11.05 11.78
N GLN A 379 18.73 11.23 10.75
CA GLN A 379 19.19 11.10 9.37
C GLN A 379 20.20 12.22 9.11
N GLU A 380 21.48 11.92 9.34
CA GLU A 380 22.55 12.75 8.83
C GLU A 380 22.36 12.88 7.32
N ASP A 381 22.18 14.11 6.84
CA ASP A 381 22.37 14.45 5.43
C ASP A 381 23.76 13.95 5.05
N ILE A 382 23.84 12.80 4.37
CA ILE A 382 25.09 12.24 3.88
C ILE A 382 25.69 13.34 3.00
N PRO A 383 26.86 13.92 3.36
CA PRO A 383 27.47 14.96 2.55
C PRO A 383 27.62 14.42 1.14
N GLU A 384 27.01 15.08 0.15
CA GLU A 384 27.10 14.61 -1.24
C GLU A 384 28.57 14.44 -1.60
N ALA A 385 28.98 13.19 -1.82
CA ALA A 385 30.33 12.88 -2.25
C ALA A 385 30.61 13.68 -3.52
N ILE A 386 31.67 14.47 -3.52
CA ILE A 386 32.04 15.30 -4.68
C ILE A 386 32.37 14.36 -5.83
N GLN A 387 31.47 14.30 -6.81
CA GLN A 387 31.62 13.46 -7.99
C GLN A 387 32.85 13.90 -8.81
N PRO A 388 33.73 12.98 -9.24
CA PRO A 388 34.86 13.32 -10.10
C PRO A 388 34.42 13.67 -11.54
N GLU A 389 35.20 14.52 -12.21
CA GLU A 389 34.96 14.82 -13.63
C GLU A 389 35.09 13.56 -14.51
N LEU A 390 34.24 13.46 -15.54
CA LEU A 390 34.25 12.33 -16.45
C LEU A 390 35.55 12.32 -17.27
N PRO A 391 36.38 11.25 -17.21
CA PRO A 391 37.60 11.18 -18.00
C PRO A 391 37.34 11.11 -19.52
N LEU A 392 38.28 11.61 -20.32
CA LEU A 392 38.25 11.41 -21.77
C LEU A 392 38.85 10.06 -22.15
N PHE A 393 37.99 9.10 -22.51
CA PHE A 393 38.39 7.76 -22.91
C PHE A 393 38.88 7.71 -24.37
N LYS A 394 40.04 7.09 -24.59
CA LYS A 394 40.66 6.90 -25.93
C LYS A 394 40.21 5.59 -26.59
N ASN A 395 39.90 4.56 -25.82
CA ASN A 395 39.53 3.23 -26.33
C ASN A 395 38.44 2.56 -25.46
N ASN A 396 37.96 1.39 -25.88
CA ASN A 396 36.92 0.67 -25.13
C ASN A 396 37.43 0.11 -23.81
N ASP A 397 38.71 -0.25 -23.72
CA ASP A 397 39.30 -0.82 -22.51
C ASP A 397 39.31 0.20 -21.37
N GLN A 398 39.67 1.45 -21.65
CA GLN A 398 39.58 2.55 -20.68
C GLN A 398 38.16 2.80 -20.18
N ARG A 399 37.14 2.64 -21.04
CA ARG A 399 35.73 2.75 -20.64
C ARG A 399 35.35 1.62 -19.68
N LYS A 400 35.73 0.39 -20.01
CA LYS A 400 35.48 -0.80 -19.17
C LYS A 400 36.20 -0.72 -17.83
N GLU A 401 37.45 -0.28 -17.84
CA GLU A 401 38.24 -0.11 -16.62
C GLU A 401 37.64 0.96 -15.71
N TRP A 402 37.16 2.07 -16.28
CA TRP A 402 36.45 3.10 -15.51
C TRP A 402 35.12 2.59 -14.91
N LEU A 403 34.35 1.79 -15.65
CA LEU A 403 33.13 1.14 -15.13
C LEU A 403 33.43 0.19 -13.96
N ARG A 404 34.54 -0.55 -14.05
CA ARG A 404 34.98 -1.46 -12.97
C ARG A 404 35.52 -0.71 -11.77
N ASN A 405 36.13 0.46 -11.98
CA ASN A 405 36.61 1.35 -10.92
C ASN A 405 35.54 2.33 -10.42
N HIS A 406 34.33 1.84 -10.21
CA HIS A 406 33.18 2.64 -9.74
C HIS A 406 33.35 3.18 -8.32
N GLN A 407 34.21 2.55 -7.51
CA GLN A 407 34.57 3.03 -6.17
C GLN A 407 35.17 4.44 -6.20
N ALA A 408 35.86 4.81 -7.28
CA ALA A 408 36.43 6.14 -7.45
C ALA A 408 35.38 7.25 -7.64
N TRP A 409 34.10 6.91 -7.88
CA TRP A 409 33.01 7.88 -8.00
C TRP A 409 32.60 8.47 -6.64
N GLY A 410 32.98 7.81 -5.55
CA GLY A 410 32.56 8.14 -4.19
C GLY A 410 31.38 7.28 -3.74
N LEU A 411 31.43 6.84 -2.49
CA LEU A 411 30.33 6.08 -1.87
C LEU A 411 29.10 6.97 -1.77
N TRP A 412 27.97 6.50 -2.33
CA TRP A 412 26.70 7.22 -2.28
C TRP A 412 25.87 6.81 -1.06
N TYR A 413 25.72 5.50 -0.86
CA TYR A 413 24.90 4.94 0.22
C TYR A 413 25.37 3.51 0.54
N GLU A 414 25.33 3.14 1.82
CA GLU A 414 25.55 1.76 2.27
C GLU A 414 24.36 1.28 3.09
N ASP A 415 23.76 0.17 2.68
CA ASP A 415 22.76 -0.52 3.49
C ASP A 415 23.45 -1.54 4.40
N LYS A 416 23.65 -1.14 5.66
CA LYS A 416 24.27 -1.98 6.69
C LYS A 416 23.48 -3.26 7.02
N ASN A 417 22.19 -3.32 6.69
CA ASN A 417 21.36 -4.49 6.99
C ASN A 417 21.58 -5.62 5.99
N ILE A 418 21.87 -5.29 4.73
CA ILE A 418 22.10 -6.27 3.64
C ILE A 418 23.56 -6.32 3.17
N GLY A 419 24.40 -5.39 3.62
CA GLY A 419 25.81 -5.30 3.25
C GLY A 419 26.06 -4.83 1.81
N ALA A 420 25.09 -4.11 1.23
CA ALA A 420 25.19 -3.58 -0.13
C ALA A 420 25.76 -2.15 -0.10
N ARG A 421 26.77 -1.89 -0.94
CA ARG A 421 27.33 -0.55 -1.15
C ARG A 421 26.92 -0.03 -2.52
N TYR A 422 26.41 1.19 -2.54
CA TYR A 422 25.97 1.85 -3.75
C TYR A 422 26.88 3.03 -4.07
N TYR A 423 27.27 3.13 -5.34
CA TYR A 423 28.03 4.23 -5.91
C TYR A 423 27.21 4.83 -7.05
N LYS A 424 27.30 6.14 -7.23
CA LYS A 424 26.48 6.87 -8.21
C LYS A 424 27.35 7.77 -9.07
N TYR A 425 27.02 7.85 -10.36
CA TYR A 425 27.54 8.84 -11.28
C TYR A 425 26.39 9.49 -12.07
N ASP A 426 26.17 10.79 -11.86
CA ASP A 426 25.21 11.63 -12.59
C ASP A 426 25.87 12.26 -13.83
N PHE A 427 25.23 12.13 -14.99
CA PHE A 427 25.67 12.73 -16.24
C PHE A 427 24.85 13.98 -16.58
N ASP A 428 25.46 14.95 -17.26
CA ASP A 428 24.81 16.23 -17.64
C ASP A 428 23.56 16.07 -18.51
N ASN A 429 23.44 14.94 -19.22
CA ASN A 429 22.28 14.64 -20.07
C ASN A 429 21.11 14.00 -19.31
N GLY A 430 21.14 14.01 -17.97
CA GLY A 430 20.09 13.47 -17.11
C GLY A 430 20.11 11.95 -16.95
N ALA A 431 21.14 11.28 -17.46
CA ALA A 431 21.38 9.87 -17.15
C ALA A 431 22.08 9.72 -15.80
N ARG A 432 21.84 8.59 -15.14
CA ARG A 432 22.48 8.19 -13.89
C ARG A 432 22.97 6.76 -13.99
N LEU A 433 24.22 6.52 -13.64
CA LEU A 433 24.80 5.19 -13.51
C LEU A 433 24.96 4.85 -12.04
N ILE A 434 24.39 3.71 -11.64
CA ILE A 434 24.46 3.21 -10.27
C ILE A 434 25.25 1.91 -10.28
N ALA A 435 26.30 1.83 -9.46
CA ALA A 435 27.01 0.59 -9.17
C ALA A 435 26.55 0.05 -7.82
N GLU A 436 26.03 -1.17 -7.83
CA GLU A 436 25.65 -1.96 -6.67
C GLU A 436 26.74 -2.99 -6.40
N GLU A 437 27.36 -2.92 -5.22
CA GLU A 437 28.51 -3.73 -4.84
C GLU A 437 28.21 -4.60 -3.60
N TYR A 438 28.57 -5.88 -3.69
CA TYR A 438 28.46 -6.86 -2.61
C TYR A 438 29.80 -7.56 -2.36
N THR A 439 30.15 -7.72 -1.08
CA THR A 439 31.26 -8.60 -0.69
C THR A 439 30.71 -10.00 -0.40
N ARG A 440 31.18 -11.02 -1.12
CA ARG A 440 30.85 -12.41 -0.82
C ARG A 440 31.91 -13.03 0.09
N PRO A 441 31.51 -13.69 1.19
CA PRO A 441 32.47 -14.34 2.07
C PRO A 441 33.19 -15.47 1.34
N ALA A 442 34.40 -15.76 1.79
CA ALA A 442 35.17 -16.88 1.27
C ALA A 442 34.40 -18.21 1.46
N THR A 443 34.50 -19.07 0.46
CA THR A 443 33.99 -20.45 0.46
C THR A 443 35.14 -21.40 0.15
N ASP A 444 34.94 -22.71 0.29
CA ASP A 444 35.97 -23.70 -0.04
C ASP A 444 36.48 -23.64 -1.50
N TRP A 445 35.73 -22.96 -2.38
CA TRP A 445 36.01 -22.88 -3.82
C TRP A 445 36.47 -21.49 -4.28
N TYR A 446 36.14 -20.44 -3.54
CA TYR A 446 36.39 -19.06 -3.92
C TYR A 446 36.84 -18.25 -2.71
N GLU A 447 37.92 -17.49 -2.89
CA GLU A 447 38.33 -16.47 -1.93
C GLU A 447 37.24 -15.38 -1.81
N GLU A 448 37.33 -14.60 -0.74
CA GLU A 448 36.47 -13.43 -0.55
C GLU A 448 36.61 -12.50 -1.76
N HIS A 449 35.50 -12.22 -2.43
CA HIS A 449 35.51 -11.42 -3.64
C HIS A 449 34.30 -10.51 -3.69
N THR A 450 34.53 -9.36 -4.32
CA THR A 450 33.55 -8.33 -4.51
C THR A 450 32.90 -8.47 -5.87
N ILE A 451 31.57 -8.46 -5.91
CA ILE A 451 30.79 -8.47 -7.15
C ILE A 451 30.13 -7.10 -7.28
N SER A 452 30.17 -6.54 -8.49
CA SER A 452 29.49 -5.29 -8.81
C SER A 452 28.52 -5.46 -9.99
N TYR A 453 27.38 -4.78 -9.87
CA TYR A 453 26.32 -4.71 -10.87
C TYR A 453 26.09 -3.24 -11.24
N LEU A 454 26.02 -2.94 -12.53
CA LEU A 454 25.90 -1.57 -13.05
C LEU A 454 24.51 -1.36 -13.63
N HIS A 455 23.86 -0.25 -13.29
CA HIS A 455 22.49 0.06 -13.67
C HIS A 455 22.41 1.45 -14.27
N LEU A 456 22.08 1.54 -15.57
CA LEU A 456 21.84 2.81 -16.26
C LEU A 456 20.37 3.21 -16.14
N VAL A 457 20.13 4.35 -15.49
CA VAL A 457 18.80 4.90 -15.20
C VAL A 457 18.64 6.27 -15.85
N GLY A 458 17.50 6.52 -16.50
CA GLY A 458 17.20 7.80 -17.12
C GLY A 458 18.07 8.13 -18.34
N GLY A 459 18.14 9.41 -18.73
CA GLY A 459 18.92 9.88 -19.87
C GLY A 459 18.24 9.78 -21.24
N PRO A 460 18.95 10.19 -22.31
CA PRO A 460 18.40 10.27 -23.66
C PRO A 460 18.04 8.90 -24.24
N GLU A 461 17.16 8.91 -25.23
CA GLU A 461 16.72 7.70 -25.90
C GLU A 461 17.88 7.13 -26.75
N PRO A 462 18.18 5.81 -26.62
CA PRO A 462 19.32 5.21 -27.30
C PRO A 462 19.16 5.28 -28.83
N PRO A 463 20.18 5.71 -29.58
CA PRO A 463 20.17 5.61 -31.02
C PRO A 463 20.13 4.14 -31.41
N LYS A 464 19.35 3.85 -32.46
CA LYS A 464 19.24 2.50 -32.99
C LYS A 464 20.51 2.10 -33.74
N ASP A 465 20.75 0.81 -33.81
CA ASP A 465 21.82 0.21 -34.58
C ASP A 465 21.64 0.45 -36.11
N LYS A 466 22.59 -0.05 -36.91
CA LYS A 466 22.53 0.12 -38.38
C LYS A 466 21.30 -0.55 -39.01
N SER A 467 20.70 -1.54 -38.34
CA SER A 467 19.46 -2.19 -38.79
C SER A 467 18.19 -1.42 -38.41
N GLY A 468 18.29 -0.44 -37.50
CA GLY A 468 17.16 0.36 -37.03
C GLY A 468 16.20 -0.39 -36.10
N CYS A 469 16.54 -1.61 -35.69
CA CYS A 469 15.66 -2.49 -34.91
C CYS A 469 16.11 -2.60 -33.44
N VAL A 470 17.40 -2.46 -33.15
CA VAL A 470 17.95 -2.73 -31.81
C VAL A 470 18.58 -1.45 -31.24
N PRO A 471 18.19 -1.01 -30.04
CA PRO A 471 18.86 0.12 -29.39
C PRO A 471 20.30 -0.25 -29.02
N LYS A 472 21.23 0.71 -29.09
CA LYS A 472 22.65 0.45 -28.76
C LYS A 472 22.92 0.15 -27.29
N TRP A 473 22.03 0.58 -26.41
CA TRP A 473 22.03 0.26 -24.98
C TRP A 473 20.59 0.23 -24.47
N ASN A 474 20.35 -0.52 -23.41
CA ASN A 474 19.08 -0.48 -22.70
C ASN A 474 19.03 0.69 -21.71
N ARG A 475 17.85 1.29 -21.57
CA ARG A 475 17.58 2.37 -20.61
C ARG A 475 16.38 1.99 -19.77
N HIS A 476 16.52 2.09 -18.45
CA HIS A 476 15.40 1.96 -17.53
C HIS A 476 15.01 3.36 -17.04
N GLU A 477 13.71 3.67 -16.98
CA GLU A 477 13.24 4.97 -16.44
C GLU A 477 13.50 5.07 -14.93
N ILE A 478 13.44 3.93 -14.24
CA ILE A 478 13.67 3.79 -12.81
C ILE A 478 14.70 2.69 -12.55
N TYR A 479 15.33 2.73 -11.37
CA TYR A 479 16.23 1.65 -10.95
C TYR A 479 15.49 0.31 -10.90
N ASP A 480 16.12 -0.73 -11.45
CA ASP A 480 15.61 -2.10 -11.49
C ASP A 480 16.76 -3.06 -11.19
N LYS A 481 16.44 -4.24 -10.64
CA LYS A 481 17.40 -5.28 -10.23
C LYS A 481 18.15 -5.92 -11.39
N PHE A 482 17.78 -5.64 -12.63
CA PHE A 482 18.45 -6.18 -13.81
C PHE A 482 19.61 -5.27 -14.21
N PRO A 483 20.87 -5.73 -14.10
CA PRO A 483 22.02 -4.91 -14.44
C PRO A 483 22.14 -4.70 -15.95
N SER A 484 22.66 -3.53 -16.32
CA SER A 484 23.06 -3.20 -17.68
C SER A 484 24.33 -3.96 -18.08
N ASN A 485 24.40 -4.39 -19.33
CA ASN A 485 25.57 -5.10 -19.86
C ASN A 485 26.76 -4.13 -20.04
N GLU A 486 27.97 -4.55 -19.63
CA GLU A 486 29.21 -3.77 -19.80
C GLU A 486 29.41 -3.27 -21.25
N THR A 487 29.04 -4.07 -22.24
CA THR A 487 29.16 -3.70 -23.67
C THR A 487 28.19 -2.57 -24.06
N GLU A 488 26.98 -2.59 -23.52
CA GLU A 488 25.97 -1.54 -23.73
C GLU A 488 26.39 -0.24 -23.05
N LEU A 489 26.90 -0.32 -21.83
CA LEU A 489 27.44 0.83 -21.10
C LEU A 489 28.62 1.48 -21.82
N VAL A 490 29.46 0.68 -22.48
CA VAL A 490 30.54 1.21 -23.34
C VAL A 490 29.99 2.00 -24.53
N GLU A 491 28.90 1.55 -25.17
CA GLU A 491 28.24 2.30 -26.25
C GLU A 491 27.61 3.60 -25.74
N PHE A 492 27.00 3.58 -24.55
CA PHE A 492 26.50 4.77 -23.88
C PHE A 492 27.63 5.77 -23.58
N LEU A 493 28.75 5.33 -23.01
CA LEU A 493 29.90 6.20 -22.75
C LEU A 493 30.50 6.80 -24.02
N LYS A 494 30.50 6.07 -25.15
CA LYS A 494 30.89 6.63 -26.46
C LYS A 494 29.93 7.72 -26.93
N TYR A 495 28.65 7.59 -26.61
CA TYR A 495 27.64 8.57 -26.97
C TYR A 495 27.84 9.87 -26.16
N ILE A 496 27.98 9.77 -24.84
CA ILE A 496 28.27 10.93 -23.96
C ILE A 496 29.49 11.71 -24.42
N GLN A 497 30.59 10.99 -24.73
CA GLN A 497 31.83 11.63 -25.16
C GLN A 497 31.76 12.28 -26.55
N LYS A 498 30.72 12.02 -27.34
CA LYS A 498 30.47 12.71 -28.61
C LYS A 498 29.60 13.94 -28.44
N GLU A 499 28.76 13.98 -27.41
CA GLU A 499 27.91 15.12 -27.08
C GLU A 499 28.66 16.19 -26.27
N ARG A 500 29.70 15.78 -25.54
CA ARG A 500 30.68 16.66 -24.92
C ARG A 500 31.65 17.23 -25.95
#